data_AF-A0A8H5FXE9-F1
#
_entry.id   AF-A0A8H5FXE9-F1
#
_cell.length_a   1.000
_cell.length_b   1.000
_cell.length_c   1.000
_cell.angle_alpha   90.00
_cell.angle_beta   90.00
_cell.angle_gamma   90.00
#
_symmetry.space_group_name_H-M   'P 1'
#
loop_
_entity.id
_entity.type
_entity.pdbx_description
1 polymer ?
#
loop_
_entity_poly.entity_id
_entity_poly.type
_entity_poly.pdbx_seq_one_letter_code
_entity_poly.pdbx_strand_id
1 'polypeptide(L)'
;MSALDLQGKIALVTGGGTGIGLMIAKELSNNGAKVYITGRRLEVLEKIATETGLITLQMDVSDKQSIANAVKTIDEAEGKLDILVNNAGITGPLFDFLKGRDSATAPKDGKLGDSAFAEDSFEQWGDVFKTNAAGSYFVTMGFLSLLERGARAREGKTSSVINISSIGADVKVILGGIAYPVSKAGLNHLTEILATQFALQNIPVRVNTISPGFFESQMTDKLSTDQISQWAAPPAPVLVKLRTPLADTLQGCGHPADRIVDTV
;
A
#
# COMPACT_ATOMS: atom_id res chain seq x y z
N MET A 1 -8.12 -23.84 13.77
CA MET A 1 -8.77 -22.58 13.35
C MET A 1 -7.67 -21.67 12.86
N SER A 2 -7.78 -21.11 11.65
CA SER A 2 -6.87 -20.03 11.21
C SER A 2 -6.95 -18.89 12.24
N ALA A 3 -5.83 -18.27 12.58
CA ALA A 3 -5.77 -17.14 13.51
C ALA A 3 -6.44 -15.87 12.95
N LEU A 4 -6.93 -15.90 11.70
CA LEU A 4 -7.57 -14.80 11.01
C LEU A 4 -8.88 -15.29 10.35
N ASP A 5 -10.03 -14.98 10.94
CA ASP A 5 -11.34 -15.22 10.30
C ASP A 5 -11.86 -13.92 9.66
N LEU A 6 -11.98 -13.94 8.34
CA LEU A 6 -12.44 -12.80 7.54
C LEU A 6 -13.79 -13.08 6.87
N GLN A 7 -14.53 -14.10 7.30
CA GLN A 7 -15.87 -14.38 6.79
C GLN A 7 -16.78 -13.14 6.87
N GLY A 8 -17.50 -12.89 5.77
CA GLY A 8 -18.43 -11.75 5.65
C GLY A 8 -17.77 -10.38 5.50
N LYS A 9 -16.43 -10.33 5.37
CA LYS A 9 -15.68 -9.10 5.08
C LYS A 9 -15.49 -8.91 3.58
N ILE A 10 -15.58 -7.65 3.13
CA ILE A 10 -15.30 -7.23 1.76
C ILE A 10 -13.94 -6.54 1.73
N ALA A 11 -13.04 -7.01 0.86
CA ALA A 11 -11.71 -6.44 0.70
C ALA A 11 -11.46 -5.94 -0.73
N LEU A 12 -10.70 -4.85 -0.86
CA LEU A 12 -10.20 -4.32 -2.12
C LEU A 12 -8.67 -4.26 -2.09
N VAL A 13 -8.01 -4.86 -3.07
CA VAL A 13 -6.54 -4.81 -3.21
C VAL A 13 -6.16 -4.15 -4.52
N THR A 14 -5.53 -2.97 -4.45
CA THR A 14 -5.04 -2.28 -5.66
C THR A 14 -3.74 -2.91 -6.16
N GLY A 15 -3.56 -2.99 -7.48
CA GLY A 15 -2.42 -3.74 -8.04
C GLY A 15 -2.48 -5.24 -7.71
N GLY A 16 -3.69 -5.79 -7.54
CA GLY A 16 -3.93 -7.17 -7.09
C GLY A 16 -3.68 -8.25 -8.15
N GLY A 17 -3.33 -7.88 -9.39
CA GLY A 17 -3.09 -8.84 -10.47
C GLY A 17 -1.71 -9.52 -10.43
N THR A 18 -0.75 -9.01 -9.66
CA THR A 18 0.66 -9.47 -9.69
C THR A 18 1.35 -9.28 -8.34
N GLY A 19 2.45 -10.01 -8.11
CA GLY A 19 3.38 -9.77 -6.99
C GLY A 19 2.73 -9.79 -5.60
N ILE A 20 3.13 -8.88 -4.71
CA ILE A 20 2.58 -8.77 -3.35
C ILE A 20 1.07 -8.59 -3.33
N GLY A 21 0.52 -7.76 -4.21
CA GLY A 21 -0.93 -7.52 -4.26
C GLY A 21 -1.71 -8.81 -4.48
N LEU A 22 -1.24 -9.67 -5.39
CA LEU A 22 -1.85 -10.97 -5.64
C LEU A 22 -1.72 -11.92 -4.44
N MET A 23 -0.55 -11.95 -3.80
CA MET A 23 -0.34 -12.77 -2.60
C MET A 23 -1.26 -12.35 -1.46
N ILE A 24 -1.38 -11.04 -1.21
CA ILE A 24 -2.31 -10.49 -0.22
C ILE A 24 -3.76 -10.84 -0.57
N ALA A 25 -4.18 -10.65 -1.83
CA ALA A 25 -5.54 -10.93 -2.25
C ALA A 25 -5.91 -12.41 -2.06
N LYS A 26 -5.02 -13.32 -2.43
CA LYS A 26 -5.19 -14.77 -2.21
C LYS A 26 -5.31 -15.09 -0.72
N GLU A 27 -4.45 -14.53 0.12
CA GLU A 27 -4.48 -14.82 1.55
C GLU A 27 -5.75 -14.27 2.23
N LEU A 28 -6.20 -13.07 1.85
CA LEU A 28 -7.48 -12.53 2.34
C LEU A 28 -8.65 -13.44 1.94
N SER A 29 -8.67 -13.93 0.70
CA SER A 29 -9.69 -14.85 0.19
C SER A 29 -9.67 -16.20 0.90
N ASN A 30 -8.48 -16.78 1.10
CA ASN A 30 -8.29 -18.05 1.83
C ASN A 30 -8.79 -17.99 3.28
N ASN A 31 -8.79 -16.80 3.88
CA ASN A 31 -9.32 -16.57 5.23
C ASN A 31 -10.80 -16.13 5.23
N GLY A 32 -11.51 -16.22 4.11
CA GLY A 32 -12.97 -16.07 4.02
C GLY A 32 -13.48 -14.69 3.60
N ALA A 33 -12.60 -13.73 3.27
CA ALA A 33 -13.03 -12.45 2.73
C ALA A 33 -13.53 -12.58 1.28
N LYS A 34 -14.52 -11.79 0.90
CA LYS A 34 -14.83 -11.55 -0.51
C LYS A 34 -13.89 -10.47 -1.03
N VAL A 35 -13.03 -10.81 -1.98
CA VAL A 35 -11.90 -9.96 -2.39
C VAL A 35 -12.03 -9.48 -3.82
N TYR A 36 -11.96 -8.16 -3.98
CA TYR A 36 -11.81 -7.46 -5.25
C TYR A 36 -10.32 -7.16 -5.51
N ILE A 37 -9.85 -7.44 -6.72
CA ILE A 37 -8.52 -7.04 -7.20
C ILE A 37 -8.65 -5.99 -8.30
N THR A 38 -7.79 -4.98 -8.24
CA THR A 38 -7.77 -3.92 -9.26
C THR A 38 -6.42 -3.73 -9.93
N GLY A 39 -6.49 -3.14 -11.11
CA GLY A 39 -5.35 -2.77 -11.94
C GLY A 39 -5.83 -2.23 -13.28
N ARG A 40 -4.89 -1.71 -14.08
CA ARG A 40 -5.17 -1.12 -15.40
C ARG A 40 -5.41 -2.17 -16.49
N ARG A 41 -4.74 -3.32 -16.36
CA ARG A 41 -4.73 -4.43 -17.32
C ARG A 41 -5.82 -5.44 -16.96
N LEU A 42 -7.00 -5.30 -17.56
CA LEU A 42 -8.15 -6.15 -17.25
C LEU A 42 -7.86 -7.62 -17.60
N GLU A 43 -7.19 -7.87 -18.72
CA GLU A 43 -6.82 -9.20 -19.19
C GLU A 43 -5.94 -9.97 -18.18
N VAL A 44 -5.07 -9.27 -17.45
CA VAL A 44 -4.24 -9.87 -16.39
C VAL A 44 -5.10 -10.21 -15.17
N LEU A 45 -6.04 -9.33 -14.80
CA LEU A 45 -6.95 -9.57 -13.67
C LEU A 45 -7.89 -10.75 -13.95
N GLU A 46 -8.45 -10.85 -15.16
CA GLU A 46 -9.39 -11.91 -15.55
C GLU A 46 -8.75 -13.29 -15.53
N LYS A 47 -7.49 -13.39 -15.98
CA LYS A 47 -6.72 -14.63 -15.87
C LYS A 47 -6.59 -15.06 -14.41
N ILE A 48 -6.20 -14.13 -13.54
CA ILE A 48 -6.06 -14.42 -12.10
C ILE A 48 -7.40 -14.81 -11.47
N ALA A 49 -8.48 -14.11 -11.78
CA ALA A 49 -9.80 -14.39 -11.24
C ALA A 49 -10.27 -15.80 -11.60
N THR A 50 -10.03 -16.24 -12.84
CA THR A 50 -10.34 -17.60 -13.30
C THR A 50 -9.62 -18.66 -12.46
N GLU A 51 -8.38 -18.40 -12.05
CA GLU A 51 -7.56 -19.34 -11.28
C GLU A 51 -7.86 -19.32 -9.77
N THR A 52 -8.46 -18.25 -9.25
CA THR A 52 -8.48 -17.97 -7.79
C THR A 52 -9.85 -17.70 -7.20
N GLY A 53 -10.86 -17.41 -8.02
CA GLY A 53 -12.18 -16.96 -7.55
C GLY A 53 -12.21 -15.51 -7.03
N LEU A 54 -11.13 -14.75 -7.20
CA LEU A 54 -11.09 -13.31 -6.91
C LEU A 54 -11.98 -12.53 -7.88
N ILE A 55 -12.51 -11.38 -7.44
CA ILE A 55 -13.40 -10.54 -8.26
C ILE A 55 -12.58 -9.46 -8.95
N THR A 56 -12.70 -9.33 -10.27
CA THR A 56 -11.97 -8.31 -11.03
C THR A 56 -12.70 -6.97 -11.00
N LEU A 57 -11.93 -5.88 -10.89
CA LEU A 57 -12.43 -4.52 -11.04
C LEU A 57 -11.33 -3.65 -11.67
N GLN A 58 -11.51 -3.25 -12.93
CA GLN A 58 -10.55 -2.38 -13.60
C GLN A 58 -10.54 -1.00 -12.92
N MET A 59 -9.37 -0.56 -12.47
CA MET A 59 -9.20 0.75 -11.83
C MET A 59 -7.76 1.24 -12.01
N ASP A 60 -7.62 2.49 -12.42
CA ASP A 60 -6.37 3.24 -12.35
C ASP A 60 -6.36 4.11 -11.09
N VAL A 61 -5.43 3.83 -10.16
CA VAL A 61 -5.30 4.59 -8.91
C VAL A 61 -4.84 6.03 -9.13
N SER A 62 -4.36 6.37 -10.31
CA SER A 62 -3.93 7.72 -10.69
C SER A 62 -5.02 8.54 -11.40
N ASP A 63 -6.22 7.97 -11.58
CA ASP A 63 -7.36 8.60 -12.24
C ASP A 63 -8.57 8.67 -11.29
N LYS A 64 -8.99 9.90 -10.97
CA LYS A 64 -10.09 10.15 -10.02
C LYS A 64 -11.44 9.64 -10.53
N GLN A 65 -11.71 9.70 -11.84
CA GLN A 65 -12.94 9.18 -12.42
C GLN A 65 -12.93 7.65 -12.41
N SER A 66 -11.78 7.03 -12.69
CA SER A 66 -11.62 5.58 -12.58
C SER A 66 -11.89 5.09 -11.16
N ILE A 67 -11.37 5.79 -10.14
CA ILE A 67 -11.66 5.50 -8.73
C ILE A 67 -13.15 5.67 -8.42
N ALA A 68 -13.77 6.76 -8.87
CA ALA A 68 -15.20 7.02 -8.63
C ALA A 68 -16.09 5.92 -9.23
N ASN A 69 -15.76 5.43 -10.43
CA ASN A 69 -16.46 4.32 -11.06
C ASN A 69 -16.31 3.02 -10.24
N ALA A 70 -15.09 2.72 -9.78
CA ALA A 70 -14.83 1.55 -8.93
C ALA A 70 -15.57 1.61 -7.59
N VAL A 71 -15.65 2.80 -6.97
CA VAL A 71 -16.45 3.03 -5.76
C VAL A 71 -17.92 2.71 -6.02
N LYS A 72 -18.48 3.24 -7.11
CA LYS A 72 -19.87 2.98 -7.50
C LYS A 72 -20.13 1.48 -7.67
N THR A 73 -19.25 0.76 -8.36
CA THR A 73 -19.40 -0.69 -8.57
C THR A 73 -19.44 -1.47 -7.26
N ILE A 74 -18.55 -1.18 -6.31
CA ILE A 74 -18.53 -1.87 -5.01
C ILE A 74 -19.73 -1.43 -4.14
N ASP A 75 -20.14 -0.18 -4.22
CA ASP A 75 -21.33 0.30 -3.52
C ASP A 75 -22.60 -0.43 -3.97
N GLU A 76 -22.81 -0.53 -5.29
CA GLU A 76 -23.96 -1.23 -5.87
C GLU A 76 -23.96 -2.73 -5.56
N ALA A 77 -22.79 -3.36 -5.53
CA ALA A 77 -22.66 -4.80 -5.31
C ALA A 77 -22.73 -5.19 -3.82
N GLU A 78 -22.07 -4.41 -2.95
CA GLU A 78 -21.82 -4.82 -1.56
C GLU A 78 -22.32 -3.81 -0.52
N GLY A 79 -22.49 -2.54 -0.88
CA GLY A 79 -22.93 -1.46 0.02
C GLY A 79 -21.96 -1.12 1.16
N LYS A 80 -20.78 -1.74 1.21
CA LYS A 80 -19.73 -1.53 2.22
C LYS A 80 -18.36 -1.99 1.74
N LEU A 81 -17.31 -1.56 2.43
CA LEU A 81 -15.95 -2.10 2.32
C LEU A 81 -15.37 -2.27 3.73
N ASP A 82 -14.67 -3.37 3.99
CA ASP A 82 -14.08 -3.65 5.31
C ASP A 82 -12.57 -3.45 5.33
N ILE A 83 -11.91 -3.81 4.22
CA ILE A 83 -10.45 -3.82 4.11
C ILE A 83 -10.06 -3.17 2.78
N LEU A 84 -9.23 -2.13 2.84
CA LEU A 84 -8.60 -1.53 1.67
C LEU A 84 -7.09 -1.73 1.75
N VAL A 85 -6.51 -2.37 0.74
CA VAL A 85 -5.06 -2.50 0.59
C VAL A 85 -4.61 -1.65 -0.59
N ASN A 86 -3.95 -0.53 -0.28
CA ASN A 86 -3.28 0.30 -1.27
C ASN A 86 -1.91 -0.31 -1.58
N ASN A 87 -1.86 -1.16 -2.60
CA ASN A 87 -0.64 -1.86 -3.00
C ASN A 87 -0.07 -1.39 -4.36
N ALA A 88 -0.91 -0.83 -5.26
CA ALA A 88 -0.46 -0.36 -6.56
C ALA A 88 0.76 0.58 -6.44
N GLY A 89 1.77 0.37 -7.28
CA GLY A 89 2.96 1.21 -7.30
C GLY A 89 3.85 0.98 -8.51
N ILE A 90 4.71 1.94 -8.79
CA ILE A 90 5.72 1.93 -9.86
C ILE A 90 7.08 2.36 -9.32
N THR A 91 8.16 1.86 -9.94
CA THR A 91 9.55 2.17 -9.52
C THR A 91 10.05 3.50 -10.06
N GLY A 92 9.55 3.95 -11.20
CA GLY A 92 10.05 5.15 -11.87
C GLY A 92 11.48 4.97 -12.42
N PRO A 93 12.23 6.08 -12.57
CA PRO A 93 13.58 6.07 -13.11
C PRO A 93 14.53 5.32 -12.17
N LEU A 94 15.43 4.54 -12.76
CA LEU A 94 16.45 3.77 -12.07
C LEU A 94 17.81 4.22 -12.59
N PHE A 95 18.74 4.44 -11.67
CA PHE A 95 20.11 4.79 -12.04
C PHE A 95 21.00 3.57 -11.92
N ASP A 96 21.83 3.28 -12.91
CA ASP A 96 22.81 2.19 -12.78
C ASP A 96 23.92 2.52 -11.79
N PHE A 97 24.22 3.81 -11.62
CA PHE A 97 25.34 4.31 -10.80
C PHE A 97 24.97 4.66 -9.35
N LEU A 98 23.69 4.56 -8.95
CA LEU A 98 23.23 4.78 -7.56
C LEU A 98 22.67 3.49 -6.93
N LYS A 99 23.04 2.31 -7.46
CA LYS A 99 22.58 1.02 -6.95
C LYS A 99 23.42 0.54 -5.78
N GLY A 100 22.83 0.52 -4.58
CA GLY A 100 23.41 -0.12 -3.41
C GLY A 100 24.47 0.73 -2.69
N ARG A 101 25.36 0.06 -1.95
CA ARG A 101 26.41 0.72 -1.15
C ARG A 101 27.75 0.86 -1.89
N ASP A 102 27.85 0.32 -3.10
CA ASP A 102 29.09 0.31 -3.85
C ASP A 102 29.20 1.58 -4.71
N SER A 103 30.25 2.37 -4.49
CA SER A 103 30.56 3.55 -5.28
C SER A 103 31.31 3.22 -6.58
N ALA A 104 31.59 1.94 -6.87
CA ALA A 104 32.35 1.54 -8.06
C ALA A 104 31.68 1.94 -9.38
N THR A 105 30.34 2.01 -9.40
CA THR A 105 29.56 2.42 -10.57
C THR A 105 29.31 3.93 -10.63
N ALA A 106 29.64 4.69 -9.57
CA ALA A 106 29.49 6.14 -9.56
C ALA A 106 30.42 6.81 -10.60
N PRO A 107 29.98 7.89 -11.28
CA PRO A 107 30.84 8.67 -12.15
C PRO A 107 32.10 9.15 -11.40
N LYS A 108 33.27 8.66 -11.82
CA LYS A 108 34.57 8.95 -11.16
C LYS A 108 35.13 10.33 -11.50
N ASP A 109 34.51 11.01 -12.46
CA ASP A 109 34.85 12.35 -12.92
C ASP A 109 34.22 13.45 -12.05
N GLY A 110 33.53 13.10 -10.96
CA GLY A 110 32.88 14.05 -10.06
C GLY A 110 31.55 14.60 -10.59
N LYS A 111 31.00 14.04 -11.67
CA LYS A 111 29.78 14.53 -12.34
C LYS A 111 28.52 13.76 -11.98
N LEU A 112 28.45 13.23 -10.76
CA LEU A 112 27.29 12.49 -10.27
C LEU A 112 25.98 13.29 -10.46
N GLY A 113 26.03 14.59 -10.14
CA GLY A 113 24.89 15.50 -10.29
C GLY A 113 24.46 15.67 -11.74
N ASP A 114 25.40 15.84 -12.67
CA ASP A 114 25.08 16.03 -14.10
C ASP A 114 24.46 14.77 -14.70
N SER A 115 24.98 13.58 -14.37
CA SER A 115 24.42 12.30 -14.82
C SER A 115 23.00 12.09 -14.28
N ALA A 116 22.78 12.31 -12.98
CA ALA A 116 21.46 12.18 -12.39
C ALA A 116 20.47 13.20 -12.98
N PHE A 117 20.91 14.44 -13.17
CA PHE A 117 20.08 15.50 -13.73
C PHE A 117 19.67 15.24 -15.19
N ALA A 118 20.53 14.58 -15.97
CA ALA A 118 20.24 14.26 -17.37
C ALA A 118 19.32 13.03 -17.53
N GLU A 119 19.37 12.07 -16.60
CA GLU A 119 18.59 10.82 -16.66
C GLU A 119 17.20 10.92 -16.03
N ASP A 120 16.98 11.87 -15.10
CA ASP A 120 15.69 12.10 -14.46
C ASP A 120 14.84 13.17 -15.16
N SER A 121 13.52 13.12 -14.93
CA SER A 121 12.61 14.19 -15.31
C SER A 121 11.55 14.47 -14.24
N PHE A 122 11.03 15.70 -14.21
CA PHE A 122 9.94 16.08 -13.30
C PHE A 122 8.67 15.27 -13.56
N GLU A 123 8.41 14.92 -14.82
CA GLU A 123 7.26 14.10 -15.23
C GLU A 123 7.38 12.69 -14.65
N GLN A 124 8.57 12.06 -14.76
CA GLN A 124 8.81 10.73 -14.20
C GLN A 124 8.67 10.72 -12.67
N TRP A 125 9.22 11.73 -12.00
CA TRP A 125 9.02 11.93 -10.56
C TRP A 125 7.53 12.13 -10.24
N GLY A 126 6.85 12.97 -11.02
CA GLY A 126 5.42 13.24 -10.91
C GLY A 126 4.60 11.95 -10.97
N ASP A 127 4.85 11.09 -11.95
CA ASP A 127 4.14 9.82 -12.13
C ASP A 127 4.34 8.85 -10.96
N VAL A 128 5.56 8.78 -10.42
CA VAL A 128 5.90 7.95 -9.26
C VAL A 128 5.12 8.43 -8.03
N PHE A 129 5.14 9.73 -7.72
CA PHE A 129 4.40 10.28 -6.59
C PHE A 129 2.89 10.20 -6.79
N LYS A 130 2.42 10.46 -8.01
CA LYS A 130 1.02 10.36 -8.40
C LYS A 130 0.48 8.96 -8.12
N THR A 131 1.23 7.92 -8.48
CA THR A 131 0.81 6.52 -8.27
C THR A 131 1.03 6.07 -6.84
N ASN A 132 2.25 6.23 -6.30
CA ASN A 132 2.66 5.59 -5.05
C ASN A 132 2.13 6.29 -3.79
N ALA A 133 1.89 7.61 -3.85
CA ALA A 133 1.46 8.40 -2.70
C ALA A 133 0.07 9.02 -2.92
N ALA A 134 -0.09 9.88 -3.93
CA ALA A 134 -1.35 10.58 -4.16
C ALA A 134 -2.49 9.60 -4.51
N GLY A 135 -2.20 8.56 -5.29
CA GLY A 135 -3.16 7.51 -5.63
C GLY A 135 -3.71 6.81 -4.38
N SER A 136 -2.85 6.43 -3.44
CA SER A 136 -3.26 5.85 -2.15
C SER A 136 -4.17 6.79 -1.37
N TYR A 137 -3.88 8.10 -1.34
CA TYR A 137 -4.77 9.09 -0.74
C TYR A 137 -6.15 9.13 -1.42
N PHE A 138 -6.19 9.30 -2.74
CA PHE A 138 -7.46 9.44 -3.46
C PHE A 138 -8.30 8.16 -3.43
N VAL A 139 -7.68 6.98 -3.49
CA VAL A 139 -8.38 5.71 -3.31
C VAL A 139 -8.95 5.63 -1.89
N THR A 140 -8.17 5.91 -0.85
CA THR A 140 -8.67 5.89 0.53
C THR A 140 -9.83 6.87 0.73
N MET A 141 -9.72 8.10 0.23
CA MET A 141 -10.81 9.09 0.35
C MET A 141 -12.04 8.70 -0.45
N GLY A 142 -11.87 8.17 -1.67
CA GLY A 142 -12.98 7.72 -2.52
C GLY A 142 -13.77 6.58 -1.88
N PHE A 143 -13.08 5.65 -1.23
CA PHE A 143 -13.70 4.51 -0.54
C PHE A 143 -14.09 4.78 0.91
N LEU A 144 -13.85 5.97 1.46
CA LEU A 144 -14.01 6.25 2.88
C LEU A 144 -15.45 6.00 3.38
N SER A 145 -16.46 6.43 2.62
CA SER A 145 -17.87 6.20 2.97
C SER A 145 -18.23 4.71 3.04
N LEU A 146 -17.68 3.89 2.12
CA LEU A 146 -17.86 2.44 2.14
C LEU A 146 -17.12 1.80 3.33
N LEU A 147 -15.93 2.30 3.65
CA LEU A 147 -15.15 1.86 4.81
C LEU A 147 -15.87 2.15 6.13
N GLU A 148 -16.45 3.35 6.29
CA GLU A 148 -17.28 3.68 7.45
C GLU A 148 -18.50 2.78 7.58
N ARG A 149 -19.19 2.48 6.46
CA ARG A 149 -20.31 1.53 6.44
C ARG A 149 -19.87 0.11 6.84
N GLY A 150 -18.71 -0.34 6.37
CA GLY A 150 -18.17 -1.66 6.75
C GLY A 150 -17.80 -1.75 8.23
N ALA A 151 -17.33 -0.65 8.82
CA ALA A 151 -17.07 -0.58 10.24
C ALA A 151 -18.39 -0.64 11.03
N ARG A 152 -19.36 0.22 10.69
CA ARG A 152 -20.67 0.31 11.37
C ARG A 152 -21.54 -0.93 11.20
N ALA A 153 -21.30 -1.73 10.17
CA ALA A 153 -21.99 -3.02 9.98
C ALA A 153 -21.63 -4.07 11.05
N ARG A 154 -20.64 -3.80 11.91
CA ARG A 154 -20.24 -4.68 13.01
C ARG A 154 -20.01 -3.87 14.29
N GLU A 155 -20.72 -4.22 15.34
CA GLU A 155 -20.62 -3.54 16.62
C GLU A 155 -19.20 -3.59 17.18
N GLY A 156 -18.68 -2.43 17.61
CA GLY A 156 -17.35 -2.30 18.22
C GLY A 156 -16.17 -2.56 17.28
N LYS A 157 -16.37 -2.71 15.96
CA LYS A 157 -15.29 -3.02 15.01
C LYS A 157 -14.98 -1.84 14.09
N THR A 158 -13.74 -1.79 13.63
CA THR A 158 -13.24 -0.79 12.65
C THR A 158 -13.00 -1.43 11.30
N SER A 159 -13.15 -0.66 10.22
CA SER A 159 -12.54 -1.01 8.93
C SER A 159 -11.04 -0.69 8.92
N SER A 160 -10.30 -1.25 7.97
CA SER A 160 -8.84 -1.10 7.91
C SER A 160 -8.37 -0.68 6.53
N VAL A 161 -7.50 0.33 6.49
CA VAL A 161 -6.69 0.71 5.35
C VAL A 161 -5.25 0.26 5.61
N ILE A 162 -4.65 -0.43 4.64
CA ILE A 162 -3.28 -0.94 4.71
C ILE A 162 -2.53 -0.41 3.49
N ASN A 163 -1.54 0.44 3.73
CA ASN A 163 -0.67 0.98 2.69
C ASN A 163 0.59 0.11 2.57
N ILE A 164 0.87 -0.38 1.36
CA ILE A 164 2.11 -1.12 1.09
C ILE A 164 3.22 -0.15 0.68
N SER A 165 4.16 0.04 1.59
CA SER A 165 5.33 0.88 1.44
C SER A 165 6.53 0.05 0.95
N SER A 166 7.73 0.34 1.45
CA SER A 166 8.97 -0.37 1.17
C SER A 166 9.98 -0.07 2.27
N ILE A 167 10.88 -1.01 2.58
CA ILE A 167 12.08 -0.69 3.38
C ILE A 167 12.89 0.45 2.78
N GLY A 168 12.81 0.65 1.45
CA GLY A 168 13.42 1.77 0.73
C GLY A 168 12.99 3.13 1.28
N ALA A 169 11.81 3.22 1.90
CA ALA A 169 11.32 4.44 2.54
C ALA A 169 12.08 4.81 3.82
N ASP A 170 12.65 3.83 4.51
CA ASP A 170 13.26 4.01 5.84
C ASP A 170 14.80 3.90 5.80
N VAL A 171 15.36 3.22 4.79
CA VAL A 171 16.82 3.09 4.63
C VAL A 171 17.42 4.30 3.89
N LYS A 172 18.68 4.61 4.20
CA LYS A 172 19.43 5.75 3.61
C LYS A 172 20.23 5.37 2.37
N VAL A 173 20.14 4.12 1.93
CA VAL A 173 20.85 3.60 0.75
C VAL A 173 19.88 3.61 -0.42
N ILE A 174 20.32 4.16 -1.56
CA ILE A 174 19.50 4.16 -2.77
C ILE A 174 19.46 2.73 -3.33
N LEU A 175 18.25 2.20 -3.44
CA LEU A 175 17.98 0.86 -3.96
C LEU A 175 17.34 1.01 -5.35
N GLY A 176 18.15 1.44 -6.32
CA GLY A 176 17.71 1.72 -7.69
C GLY A 176 17.61 3.22 -7.98
N GLY A 177 16.41 3.79 -7.83
CA GLY A 177 16.12 5.20 -8.08
C GLY A 177 15.84 6.01 -6.81
N ILE A 178 15.85 7.34 -6.90
CA ILE A 178 15.56 8.24 -5.77
C ILE A 178 14.06 8.50 -5.64
N ALA A 179 13.33 8.67 -6.76
CA ALA A 179 11.91 9.00 -6.74
C ALA A 179 11.07 7.95 -5.97
N TYR A 180 11.36 6.66 -6.15
CA TYR A 180 10.64 5.57 -5.49
C TYR A 180 10.71 5.61 -3.95
N PRO A 181 11.90 5.50 -3.30
CA PRO A 181 11.99 5.51 -1.84
C PRO A 181 11.42 6.79 -1.25
N VAL A 182 11.62 7.97 -1.87
CA VAL A 182 11.04 9.22 -1.38
C VAL A 182 9.51 9.21 -1.50
N SER A 183 8.94 8.68 -2.58
CA SER A 183 7.48 8.54 -2.70
C SER A 183 6.90 7.59 -1.65
N LYS A 184 7.62 6.53 -1.29
CA LYS A 184 7.21 5.58 -0.24
C LYS A 184 7.40 6.15 1.17
N ALA A 185 8.39 7.00 1.39
CA ALA A 185 8.50 7.80 2.61
C ALA A 185 7.33 8.80 2.74
N GLY A 186 6.93 9.41 1.61
CA GLY A 186 5.71 10.22 1.54
C GLY A 186 4.45 9.43 1.89
N LEU A 187 4.33 8.19 1.39
CA LEU A 187 3.23 7.28 1.75
C LEU A 187 3.24 6.91 3.24
N ASN A 188 4.43 6.68 3.83
CA ASN A 188 4.57 6.43 5.27
C ASN A 188 4.02 7.61 6.08
N HIS A 189 4.44 8.83 5.74
CA HIS A 189 3.96 10.03 6.45
C HIS A 189 2.46 10.28 6.22
N LEU A 190 1.96 10.09 4.99
CA LEU A 190 0.54 10.15 4.69
C LEU A 190 -0.26 9.17 5.56
N THR A 191 0.24 7.95 5.75
CA THR A 191 -0.39 6.95 6.63
C THR A 191 -0.55 7.49 8.04
N GLU A 192 0.46 8.16 8.58
CA GLU A 192 0.43 8.74 9.93
C GLU A 192 -0.56 9.90 10.04
N ILE A 193 -0.60 10.78 9.02
CA ILE A 193 -1.57 11.88 8.95
C ILE A 193 -2.98 11.31 8.93
N LEU A 194 -3.29 10.35 8.06
CA LEU A 194 -4.63 9.79 7.94
C LEU A 194 -5.06 9.03 9.19
N ALA A 195 -4.17 8.23 9.79
CA ALA A 195 -4.45 7.54 11.05
C ALA A 195 -4.80 8.53 12.17
N THR A 196 -4.02 9.62 12.28
CA THR A 196 -4.24 10.66 13.28
C THR A 196 -5.54 11.42 13.03
N GLN A 197 -5.77 11.84 11.78
CA GLN A 197 -6.96 12.60 11.41
C GLN A 197 -8.24 11.81 11.61
N PHE A 198 -8.25 10.52 11.23
CA PHE A 198 -9.40 9.65 11.41
C PHE A 198 -9.72 9.45 12.88
N ALA A 199 -8.70 9.26 13.74
CA ALA A 199 -8.90 9.15 15.17
C ALA A 199 -9.46 10.45 15.78
N LEU A 200 -8.90 11.62 15.42
CA LEU A 200 -9.37 12.92 15.91
C LEU A 200 -10.82 13.23 15.49
N GLN A 201 -11.25 12.71 14.34
CA GLN A 201 -12.60 12.90 13.80
C GLN A 201 -13.57 11.77 14.15
N ASN A 202 -13.17 10.80 14.98
CA ASN A 202 -13.97 9.61 15.32
C ASN A 202 -14.45 8.82 14.08
N ILE A 203 -13.64 8.81 13.02
CA ILE A 203 -13.88 7.99 11.84
C ILE A 203 -13.46 6.55 12.19
N PRO A 204 -14.36 5.55 12.10
CA PRO A 204 -14.10 4.18 12.56
C PRO A 204 -13.24 3.37 11.56
N VAL A 205 -12.16 3.96 11.07
CA VAL A 205 -11.24 3.40 10.08
C VAL A 205 -9.81 3.55 10.58
N ARG A 206 -9.09 2.43 10.70
CA ARG A 206 -7.66 2.44 11.04
C ARG A 206 -6.83 2.52 9.76
N VAL A 207 -5.69 3.19 9.81
CA VAL A 207 -4.75 3.27 8.68
C VAL A 207 -3.38 2.81 9.17
N ASN A 208 -2.83 1.79 8.52
CA ASN A 208 -1.53 1.20 8.86
C ASN A 208 -0.67 1.04 7.61
N THR A 209 0.64 0.85 7.81
CA THR A 209 1.55 0.56 6.71
C THR A 209 2.38 -0.68 6.97
N ILE A 210 2.65 -1.40 5.88
CA ILE A 210 3.60 -2.52 5.83
C ILE A 210 4.73 -2.07 4.91
N SER A 211 5.97 -2.25 5.34
CA SER A 211 7.17 -1.94 4.56
C SER A 211 7.93 -3.22 4.23
N PRO A 212 7.65 -3.85 3.08
CA PRO A 212 8.32 -5.07 2.66
C PRO A 212 9.79 -4.83 2.32
N GLY A 213 10.61 -5.85 2.61
CA GLY A 213 11.96 -5.99 2.06
C GLY A 213 11.95 -6.44 0.59
N PHE A 214 13.06 -7.00 0.11
CA PHE A 214 13.09 -7.61 -1.23
C PHE A 214 12.25 -8.89 -1.25
N PHE A 215 11.42 -9.02 -2.27
CA PHE A 215 10.57 -10.19 -2.51
C PHE A 215 10.55 -10.47 -4.01
N GLU A 216 10.44 -11.75 -4.39
CA GLU A 216 10.33 -12.12 -5.79
C GLU A 216 8.97 -11.68 -6.35
N SER A 217 9.00 -10.82 -7.37
CA SER A 217 7.83 -10.40 -8.15
C SER A 217 8.22 -9.82 -9.50
N GLN A 218 7.22 -9.56 -10.35
CA GLN A 218 7.42 -8.86 -11.62
C GLN A 218 8.17 -7.52 -11.52
N MET A 219 8.13 -6.85 -10.36
CA MET A 219 8.88 -5.62 -10.14
C MET A 219 10.38 -5.86 -9.93
N THR A 220 10.75 -7.05 -9.45
CA THR A 220 12.14 -7.50 -9.22
C THR A 220 12.65 -8.48 -10.27
N ASP A 221 11.82 -8.92 -11.23
CA ASP A 221 12.17 -9.91 -12.27
C ASP A 221 13.39 -9.51 -13.14
N LYS A 222 13.79 -8.23 -13.14
CA LYS A 222 15.00 -7.75 -13.83
C LYS A 222 16.27 -7.78 -12.98
N LEU A 223 16.20 -8.23 -11.73
CA LEU A 223 17.34 -8.33 -10.82
C LEU A 223 17.85 -9.78 -10.82
N SER A 224 19.17 -9.96 -10.97
CA SER A 224 19.78 -11.29 -10.83
C SER A 224 19.70 -11.79 -9.37
N THR A 225 19.77 -13.10 -9.17
CA THR A 225 19.81 -13.73 -7.84
C THR A 225 20.95 -13.19 -6.97
N ASP A 226 22.07 -12.81 -7.60
CA ASP A 226 23.21 -12.18 -6.92
C ASP A 226 22.91 -10.74 -6.48
N GLN A 227 22.18 -9.96 -7.30
CA GLN A 227 21.72 -8.62 -6.93
C GLN A 227 20.72 -8.66 -5.77
N ILE A 228 19.80 -9.63 -5.78
CA ILE A 228 18.86 -9.87 -4.68
C ILE A 228 19.64 -10.24 -3.41
N SER A 229 20.63 -11.13 -3.51
CA SER A 229 21.45 -11.58 -2.37
C SER A 229 22.35 -10.48 -1.78
N GLN A 230 22.93 -9.62 -2.62
CA GLN A 230 23.71 -8.46 -2.16
C GLN A 230 22.86 -7.40 -1.48
N TRP A 231 21.61 -7.22 -1.93
CA TRP A 231 20.70 -6.24 -1.35
C TRP A 231 19.92 -6.78 -0.13
N ALA A 232 19.82 -8.11 0.00
CA ALA A 232 19.16 -8.82 1.11
C ALA A 232 20.05 -9.08 2.34
N ALA A 233 21.33 -8.67 2.33
CA ALA A 233 22.21 -8.78 3.48
C ALA A 233 22.16 -7.49 4.32
N PRO A 234 21.52 -7.42 5.52
CA PRO A 234 20.99 -8.47 6.41
C PRO A 234 19.45 -8.62 6.31
N PRO A 235 18.81 -9.64 6.92
CA PRO A 235 17.38 -9.91 6.69
C PRO A 235 16.56 -8.71 7.13
N ALA A 236 16.07 -7.92 6.17
CA ALA A 236 15.26 -6.77 6.51
C ALA A 236 13.89 -7.31 6.96
N PRO A 237 13.53 -7.17 8.25
CA PRO A 237 12.23 -7.62 8.71
C PRO A 237 11.15 -6.86 7.95
N VAL A 238 10.03 -7.52 7.65
CA VAL A 238 8.81 -6.80 7.24
C VAL A 238 8.44 -5.88 8.38
N LEU A 239 8.62 -4.57 8.19
CA LEU A 239 8.29 -3.59 9.22
C LEU A 239 6.80 -3.28 9.12
N VAL A 240 6.02 -3.77 10.08
CA VAL A 240 4.61 -3.42 10.23
C VAL A 240 4.51 -2.32 11.29
N LYS A 241 4.11 -1.12 10.88
CA LYS A 241 3.76 -0.05 11.84
C LYS A 241 2.27 -0.17 12.14
N LEU A 242 1.93 -0.86 13.23
CA LEU A 242 0.57 -0.93 13.77
C LEU A 242 0.30 0.29 14.66
N ARG A 243 -0.83 0.97 14.45
CA ARG A 243 -1.34 1.99 15.37
C ARG A 243 -2.76 1.64 15.83
N THR A 244 -2.96 1.63 17.14
CA THR A 244 -4.28 1.64 17.77
C THR A 244 -4.89 3.04 17.69
N PRO A 245 -6.23 3.18 17.73
CA PRO A 245 -6.87 4.49 17.80
C PRO A 245 -6.33 5.29 18.99
N LEU A 246 -6.05 6.58 18.76
CA LEU A 246 -5.49 7.51 19.75
C LEU A 246 -6.34 7.69 21.03
N ALA A 247 -7.53 7.08 21.11
CA ALA A 247 -8.37 7.10 22.30
C ALA A 247 -7.61 6.63 23.55
N ASP A 248 -6.73 5.64 23.42
CA ASP A 248 -5.92 5.14 24.56
C ASP A 248 -4.74 6.06 24.90
N THR A 249 -4.25 6.85 23.95
CA THR A 249 -3.10 7.77 24.17
C THR A 249 -3.54 9.12 24.75
N LEU A 250 -4.81 9.51 24.52
CA LEU A 250 -5.42 10.73 25.05
C LEU A 250 -6.16 10.50 26.38
N GLN A 251 -6.21 9.28 26.93
CA GLN A 251 -6.69 9.02 28.30
C GLN A 251 -5.87 9.76 29.39
N GLY A 252 -4.70 10.31 29.05
CA GLY A 252 -3.96 11.24 29.91
C GLY A 252 -4.50 12.67 29.93
N CYS A 253 -5.44 13.03 29.03
CA CYS A 253 -6.02 14.36 28.90
C CYS A 253 -7.46 14.41 29.44
N GLY A 254 -7.61 14.19 30.75
CA GLY A 254 -8.65 14.78 31.62
C GLY A 254 -10.08 15.01 31.09
N HIS A 255 -10.75 14.03 30.50
CA HIS A 255 -12.23 14.05 30.41
C HIS A 255 -12.86 12.66 30.64
N PRO A 256 -13.97 12.57 31.38
CA PRO A 256 -14.52 11.30 31.83
C PRO A 256 -15.52 10.76 30.80
N ALA A 257 -15.25 9.60 30.22
CA ALA A 257 -16.30 8.73 29.70
C ALA A 257 -15.79 7.29 29.66
N ASP A 258 -16.44 6.47 30.48
CA ASP A 258 -16.16 5.07 30.75
C ASP A 258 -16.27 4.14 29.54
N ARG A 259 -15.44 3.09 29.60
CA ARG A 259 -15.62 1.70 29.09
C ARG A 259 -16.00 1.53 27.60
N ILE A 260 -15.07 0.97 26.84
CA ILE A 260 -15.19 -0.35 26.17
C ILE A 260 -13.76 -0.89 26.00
N VAL A 261 -13.49 -1.99 26.69
CA VAL A 261 -12.27 -2.82 26.59
C VAL A 261 -12.69 -4.10 25.86
N ASP A 262 -11.74 -4.72 25.14
CA ASP A 262 -11.81 -6.01 24.43
C ASP A 262 -12.42 -5.94 23.01
N THR A 263 -11.89 -6.56 21.94
CA THR A 263 -10.90 -7.64 21.78
C THR A 263 -10.37 -7.63 20.33
N VAL A 264 -9.17 -8.20 20.18
CA VAL A 264 -8.40 -8.61 18.97
C VAL A 264 -9.22 -8.84 17.69
#